data_AF-A0A026X1I4-F1
#
_entry.id   AF-A0A026X1I4-F1
#
_cell.length_a   1.000
_cell.length_b   1.000
_cell.length_c   1.000
_cell.angle_alpha   90.00
_cell.angle_beta   90.00
_cell.angle_gamma   90.00
#
_symmetry.space_group_name_H-M   'P 1'
#
loop_
_entity.id
_entity.type
_entity.pdbx_description
1 polymer ?
#
loop_
_entity_poly.entity_id
_entity_poly.type
_entity_poly.pdbx_seq_one_letter_code
_entity_poly.pdbx_strand_id
1 'polypeptide(L)'
;MPKIRELSEGERAQIVLLHSLNMSQVKITKQMKCSRYAVQLTLKRFKETGTYANKPRSGRNRVTLEREDRLLIRDSLRNRRKTSVKLASDFNE
;
A
#
# COMPACT_ATOMS: atom_id res chain seq x y z
N MET A 1 4.99 12.81 3.45
CA MET A 1 5.48 12.44 2.10
C MET A 1 6.67 11.50 2.25
N PRO A 2 6.89 10.54 1.34
CA PRO A 2 8.09 9.70 1.41
C PRO A 2 9.33 10.57 1.33
N LYS A 3 10.30 10.33 2.24
CA LYS A 3 11.51 11.15 2.38
C LYS A 3 12.49 10.96 1.22
N ILE A 4 12.32 9.88 0.44
CA ILE A 4 13.22 9.45 -0.65
C ILE A 4 12.37 8.92 -1.81
N ARG A 5 12.85 9.09 -3.05
CA ARG A 5 12.27 8.51 -4.26
C ARG A 5 12.18 6.98 -4.14
N GLU A 6 11.05 6.41 -4.56
CA GLU A 6 10.90 4.96 -4.66
C GLU A 6 11.69 4.40 -5.86
N LEU A 7 12.28 3.21 -5.69
CA LEU A 7 12.86 2.45 -6.81
C LEU A 7 11.77 2.03 -7.78
N SER A 8 12.00 2.25 -9.06
CA SER A 8 11.13 1.79 -10.14
C SER A 8 11.12 0.27 -10.23
N GLU A 9 10.15 -0.30 -10.93
CA GLU A 9 10.05 -1.74 -11.13
C GLU A 9 11.26 -2.29 -11.90
N GLY A 10 11.71 -1.58 -12.93
CA GLY A 10 12.91 -1.92 -13.70
C GLY A 10 14.19 -1.89 -12.85
N GLU A 11 14.35 -0.88 -11.98
CA GLU A 11 15.50 -0.80 -11.06
C GLU A 11 15.54 -2.00 -10.11
N ARG A 12 14.38 -2.48 -9.65
CA ARG A 12 14.30 -3.65 -8.77
C ARG A 12 14.60 -4.95 -9.51
N ALA A 13 14.08 -5.11 -10.72
CA ALA A 13 14.40 -6.24 -11.58
C ALA A 13 15.90 -6.32 -11.84
N GLN A 14 16.55 -5.17 -12.11
CA GLN A 14 17.99 -5.09 -12.29
C GLN A 14 18.77 -5.49 -11.03
N ILE A 15 18.34 -5.06 -9.84
CA ILE A 15 18.95 -5.47 -8.57
C ILE A 15 18.88 -7.00 -8.38
N VAL A 16 17.72 -7.59 -8.64
CA VAL A 16 17.52 -9.04 -8.52
C VAL A 16 18.37 -9.80 -9.53
N LEU A 17 18.44 -9.32 -10.78
CA LEU A 17 19.29 -9.89 -11.81
C LEU A 17 20.77 -9.86 -11.40
N LEU A 18 21.29 -8.71 -10.97
CA LEU A 18 22.68 -8.58 -10.55
C LEU A 18 23.01 -9.49 -9.35
N HIS A 19 22.07 -9.65 -8.43
CA HIS A 19 22.22 -10.58 -7.31
C HIS A 19 22.23 -12.05 -7.77
N SER A 20 21.41 -12.40 -8.77
CA SER A 20 21.40 -13.75 -9.37
C SER A 20 22.72 -14.09 -10.07
N LEU A 21 23.43 -13.07 -10.58
CA LEU A 21 24.78 -13.16 -11.13
C LEU A 21 25.88 -13.24 -10.05
N ASN A 22 25.52 -13.53 -8.79
CA ASN A 22 26.42 -13.61 -7.63
C ASN A 22 27.18 -12.32 -7.32
N MET A 23 26.68 -11.15 -7.74
CA MET A 23 27.29 -9.89 -7.32
C MET A 23 26.94 -9.60 -5.86
N SER A 24 27.95 -9.15 -5.09
CA SER A 24 27.72 -8.73 -3.71
C SER A 24 26.83 -7.49 -3.65
N GLN A 25 26.00 -7.39 -2.59
CA GLN A 25 25.11 -6.24 -2.40
C GLN A 25 25.87 -4.90 -2.41
N VAL A 26 27.11 -4.88 -1.91
CA VAL A 26 27.97 -3.68 -1.94
C VAL A 26 28.31 -3.28 -3.38
N LYS A 27 28.65 -4.23 -4.26
CA LYS A 27 28.88 -3.93 -5.69
C LYS A 27 27.60 -3.41 -6.36
N ILE A 28 26.46 -4.03 -6.06
CA ILE A 28 25.16 -3.62 -6.60
C ILE A 28 24.83 -2.17 -6.19
N THR A 29 25.08 -1.78 -4.94
CA THR A 29 24.84 -0.39 -4.50
C THR A 29 25.68 0.64 -5.25
N LYS A 30 26.95 0.31 -5.55
CA LYS A 30 27.84 1.19 -6.30
C LYS A 30 27.37 1.35 -7.75
N GLN A 31 26.92 0.26 -8.36
CA GLN A 31 26.40 0.25 -9.73
C GLN A 31 25.07 1.01 -9.85
N MET A 32 24.11 0.71 -8.97
CA MET A 32 22.73 1.23 -9.02
C MET A 32 22.56 2.59 -8.33
N LYS A 33 23.61 3.12 -7.68
CA LYS A 33 23.59 4.37 -6.90
C LYS A 33 22.42 4.45 -5.90
N CYS A 34 22.14 3.34 -5.23
CA CYS A 34 21.09 3.23 -4.22
C CYS A 34 21.66 2.75 -2.87
N SER A 35 20.87 2.88 -1.80
CA SER A 35 21.32 2.46 -0.47
C SER A 35 21.39 0.94 -0.34
N ARG A 36 22.32 0.43 0.49
CA ARG A 36 22.42 -1.00 0.79
C ARG A 36 21.12 -1.56 1.36
N TYR A 37 20.43 -0.77 2.18
CA TYR A 37 19.14 -1.12 2.74
C TYR A 37 18.07 -1.31 1.65
N ALA A 38 18.04 -0.45 0.64
CA ALA A 38 17.11 -0.59 -0.49
C ALA A 38 17.36 -1.88 -1.29
N VAL A 39 18.63 -2.23 -1.54
CA VAL A 39 19.01 -3.50 -2.18
C VAL A 39 18.54 -4.68 -1.34
N GLN A 40 18.86 -4.70 -0.04
CA GLN A 40 18.48 -5.78 0.87
C GLN A 40 16.96 -5.96 0.94
N LEU A 41 16.21 -4.86 1.08
CA LEU A 41 14.75 -4.90 1.15
C LEU A 41 14.13 -5.39 -0.16
N THR A 42 14.69 -4.97 -1.31
CA THR A 42 14.25 -5.44 -2.63
C THR A 42 14.43 -6.95 -2.79
N LEU A 43 15.59 -7.48 -2.39
CA LEU A 43 15.88 -8.92 -2.45
C LEU A 43 14.98 -9.72 -1.49
N LYS A 44 14.85 -9.27 -0.24
CA LYS A 44 13.95 -9.90 0.75
C LYS A 44 12.53 -9.96 0.22
N ARG A 45 12.05 -8.83 -0.30
CA ARG A 45 10.69 -8.72 -0.82
C ARG A 45 10.47 -9.62 -2.05
N PHE A 46 11.40 -9.63 -2.99
CA PHE A 46 11.31 -10.51 -4.15
C PHE A 46 11.27 -11.99 -3.75
N LYS A 47 12.05 -12.38 -2.73
CA LYS A 47 11.99 -13.75 -2.16
C LYS A 47 10.61 -14.08 -1.56
N GLU A 48 9.93 -13.11 -0.96
CA GLU A 48 8.62 -13.30 -0.32
C GLU A 48 7.44 -13.27 -1.32
N THR A 49 7.46 -12.36 -2.29
CA THR A 49 6.31 -12.12 -3.18
C THR A 49 6.52 -12.57 -4.62
N GLY A 50 7.75 -12.81 -5.06
CA GLY A 50 8.09 -13.12 -6.45
C GLY A 50 7.84 -11.97 -7.44
N THR A 51 7.50 -10.78 -6.95
CA THR A 51 7.09 -9.63 -7.78
C THR A 51 8.03 -8.44 -7.63
N TYR A 52 8.21 -7.71 -8.73
CA TYR A 52 9.00 -6.46 -8.75
C TYR A 52 8.12 -5.22 -8.47
N ALA A 53 6.84 -5.31 -8.80
CA ALA A 53 5.82 -4.29 -8.57
C ALA A 53 5.70 -3.89 -7.10
N ASN A 54 5.09 -2.73 -6.82
CA ASN A 54 4.78 -2.30 -5.46
C ASN A 54 3.60 -3.07 -4.86
N LYS A 55 3.61 -3.22 -3.53
CA LYS A 55 2.52 -3.88 -2.83
C LYS A 55 1.41 -2.83 -2.74
N PRO A 56 0.15 -3.19 -3.04
CA PRO A 56 -0.94 -2.27 -2.77
C PRO A 56 -0.87 -1.85 -1.30
N ARG A 57 -0.95 -0.54 -1.07
CA ARG A 57 -1.04 0.00 0.30
C ARG A 57 -2.42 -0.39 0.84
N SER A 58 -2.50 -0.71 2.13
CA SER A 58 -3.76 -1.12 2.77
C SER A 58 -4.86 -0.05 2.74
N GLY A 59 -4.50 1.19 2.42
CA GLY A 59 -5.43 2.32 2.51
C GLY A 59 -5.81 2.63 3.96
N ARG A 60 -6.72 3.58 4.12
CA ARG A 60 -7.35 3.87 5.41
C ARG A 60 -8.58 2.98 5.56
N ASN A 61 -8.71 2.31 6.70
CA ASN A 61 -9.90 1.52 6.97
C ASN A 61 -11.15 2.40 6.90
N ARG A 62 -12.24 1.84 6.37
CA ARG A 62 -13.53 2.53 6.38
C ARG A 62 -14.00 2.71 7.82
N VAL A 63 -14.65 3.84 8.09
CA VAL A 63 -15.22 4.13 9.41
C VAL A 63 -16.43 3.23 9.67
N THR A 64 -17.22 2.98 8.63
CA THR A 64 -18.41 2.15 8.67
C THR A 64 -18.17 0.78 8.06
N LEU A 65 -18.84 -0.23 8.62
CA LEU A 65 -18.96 -1.57 8.07
C LEU A 65 -20.02 -1.60 6.96
N GLU A 66 -19.96 -2.60 6.08
CA GLU A 66 -20.96 -2.74 5.00
C GLU A 66 -22.40 -2.89 5.52
N ARG A 67 -22.57 -3.52 6.69
CA ARG A 67 -23.88 -3.65 7.34
C ARG A 67 -24.41 -2.30 7.78
N GLU A 68 -23.55 -1.46 8.33
CA GLU A 68 -23.88 -0.13 8.82
C GLU A 68 -24.25 0.79 7.66
N ASP A 69 -23.50 0.73 6.56
CA ASP A 69 -23.85 1.44 5.32
C ASP A 69 -25.25 1.05 4.82
N ARG A 70 -25.59 -0.25 4.83
CA ARG A 70 -26.92 -0.73 4.43
C ARG A 70 -28.02 -0.19 5.34
N LEU A 71 -27.77 -0.08 6.65
CA LEU A 71 -28.72 0.50 7.61
C LEU A 71 -28.89 2.00 7.36
N LEU A 72 -27.79 2.74 7.20
CA LEU A 72 -27.79 4.17 6.90
C LEU A 72 -28.56 4.49 5.62
N ILE A 73 -28.36 3.69 4.55
CA ILE A 73 -29.10 3.82 3.29
C ILE A 73 -30.61 3.59 3.53
N ARG A 74 -30.98 2.55 4.28
CA ARG A 74 -32.39 2.22 4.55
C ARG A 74 -33.07 3.34 5.34
N ASP A 75 -32.41 3.87 6.36
CA ASP A 75 -32.96 4.94 7.20
C ASP A 75 -33.12 6.25 6.44
N SER A 76 -32.15 6.57 5.58
CA SER A 76 -32.25 7.71 4.66
C SER A 76 -33.43 7.55 3.69
N LEU A 77 -33.65 6.35 3.14
CA LEU A 77 -34.77 6.08 2.24
C LEU A 77 -36.13 6.12 2.94
N ARG A 78 -36.20 5.69 4.21
CA ARG A 78 -37.42 5.71 5.03
C ARG A 78 -37.88 7.15 5.31
N ASN A 79 -36.94 8.07 5.53
CA ASN A 79 -37.24 9.49 5.64
C ASN A 79 -36.27 10.34 4.83
N ARG A 80 -36.64 10.59 3.56
CA ARG A 80 -35.80 11.31 2.59
C ARG A 80 -35.50 12.77 2.96
N ARG A 81 -36.21 13.35 3.93
CA ARG A 81 -35.98 14.73 4.40
C ARG A 81 -35.04 14.79 5.61
N LYS A 82 -34.60 13.64 6.14
CA LYS A 82 -33.72 13.58 7.30
C LYS A 82 -32.32 14.04 6.91
N THR A 83 -31.74 14.95 7.70
CA THR A 83 -30.39 15.46 7.44
C THR A 83 -29.33 14.44 7.83
N SER A 84 -28.15 14.53 7.22
CA SER A 84 -27.00 13.67 7.54
C SER A 84 -26.57 13.76 9.00
N VAL A 85 -26.64 14.96 9.61
CA VAL A 85 -26.33 15.16 11.03
C VAL A 85 -27.27 14.37 11.93
N LYS A 86 -28.58 14.41 11.62
CA LYS A 86 -29.58 13.67 12.40
C LYS A 86 -29.45 12.16 12.21
N LEU A 87 -29.16 11.71 10.98
CA LEU A 87 -28.85 10.30 10.69
C LEU A 87 -27.63 9.80 11.46
N ALA A 88 -26.57 10.61 11.58
CA ALA A 88 -25.39 10.24 12.33
C ALA A 88 -25.65 10.18 13.85
N SER A 89 -26.45 11.11 14.39
CA SER A 89 -26.87 11.09 15.80
C SER A 89 -27.61 9.80 16.13
N ASP A 90 -28.63 9.48 15.34
CA ASP A 90 -29.51 8.33 15.58
C ASP A 90 -28.80 6.98 15.33
N PHE A 91 -27.66 7.00 14.63
CA PHE A 91 -26.81 5.82 14.40
C PHE A 91 -25.84 5.54 15.56
N ASN A 92 -25.51 6.56 16.36
CA ASN A 92 -24.59 6.45 17.49
C ASN A 92 -25.30 6.21 18.84
N GLU A 93 -26.64 6.28 18.88
CA GLU A 93 -27.48 5.83 20.01
C GLU A 93 -27.71 4.31 19.97
#